data_AF-A0AAU9WW54-F1
#
_entry.id   AF-A0AAU9WW54-F1
#
_cell.length_a   1.000
_cell.length_b   1.000
_cell.length_c   1.000
_cell.angle_alpha   90.00
_cell.angle_beta   90.00
_cell.angle_gamma   90.00
#
_symmetry.space_group_name_H-M   'P 1'
#
loop_
_entity.id
_entity.type
_entity.pdbx_description
1 polymer ?
#
loop_
_entity_poly.entity_id
_entity_poly.type
_entity_poly.pdbx_seq_one_letter_code
_entity_poly.pdbx_strand_id
1 'polypeptide(L)'
;QNYGKYRRLNAFFRIVSTSKDRNVVEFISTMEGKRYPVYLFHWHPAKSQFEWRRDLDFNHSLADVLSGQYFANFLIQKARFSTHRFSRAEEERASLIYNYKPTAVQDYLPFIQAYFF
;
A
#
# COMPACT_ATOMS: atom_id res chain seq x y z
N GLN A 1 -12.45 20.70 -3.07
CA GLN A 1 -12.73 20.50 -4.51
C GLN A 1 -13.40 19.15 -4.67
N ASN A 2 -14.44 19.02 -5.51
CA ASN A 2 -15.19 17.76 -5.65
C ASN A 2 -14.54 16.86 -6.72
N TYR A 3 -14.25 15.61 -6.37
CA TYR A 3 -13.71 14.57 -7.25
C TYR A 3 -14.49 14.41 -8.57
N GLY A 4 -15.81 14.63 -8.55
CA GLY A 4 -16.67 14.57 -9.73
C GLY A 4 -16.26 15.54 -10.86
N LYS A 5 -15.45 16.57 -10.57
CA LYS A 5 -14.91 17.49 -11.57
C LYS A 5 -13.98 16.80 -12.58
N TYR A 6 -13.32 15.72 -12.19
CA TYR A 6 -12.35 15.03 -13.04
C TYR A 6 -13.00 13.83 -13.75
N ARG A 7 -13.62 14.09 -14.90
CA ARG A 7 -14.36 13.07 -15.69
C ARG A 7 -13.58 11.77 -15.93
N ARG A 8 -12.26 11.86 -16.21
CA ARG A 8 -11.41 10.69 -16.45
C ARG A 8 -11.24 9.84 -15.19
N LEU A 9 -11.02 10.47 -14.04
CA LEU A 9 -10.89 9.75 -12.77
C LEU A 9 -12.21 9.10 -12.37
N ASN A 10 -13.32 9.84 -12.45
CA ASN A 10 -14.65 9.31 -12.16
C ASN A 10 -15.04 8.16 -13.10
N ALA A 11 -14.69 8.23 -14.38
CA ALA A 11 -14.92 7.13 -15.31
C ALA A 11 -14.10 5.88 -14.96
N PHE A 12 -12.87 6.05 -14.46
CA PHE A 12 -11.95 4.94 -14.20
C PHE A 12 -12.15 4.28 -12.83
N PHE A 13 -12.32 5.06 -11.77
CA PHE A 13 -12.31 4.57 -10.39
C PHE A 13 -13.69 4.60 -9.73
N ARG A 14 -13.96 3.60 -8.90
CA ARG A 14 -15.01 3.58 -7.90
C ARG A 14 -14.41 4.02 -6.57
N ILE A 15 -15.07 4.97 -5.89
CA ILE A 15 -14.74 5.33 -4.52
C ILE A 15 -15.22 4.20 -3.60
N VAL A 16 -14.31 3.69 -2.77
CA VAL A 16 -14.61 2.61 -1.80
C VAL A 16 -14.86 3.21 -0.43
N SER A 17 -14.05 4.18 -0.02
CA SER A 17 -14.20 4.87 1.26
C SER A 17 -13.71 6.31 1.19
N THR A 18 -14.25 7.13 2.08
CA THR A 18 -13.76 8.47 2.40
C THR A 18 -13.31 8.53 3.85
N SER A 19 -12.57 9.59 4.19
CA SER A 19 -12.14 9.93 5.55
C SER A 19 -12.15 11.45 5.70
N LYS A 20 -11.96 11.94 6.92
CA LYS A 20 -11.92 13.38 7.21
C LYS A 20 -10.57 13.76 7.81
N ASP A 21 -10.04 14.91 7.40
CA ASP A 21 -8.82 15.46 7.99
C ASP A 21 -9.10 16.15 9.35
N ARG A 22 -8.07 16.75 9.94
CA ARG A 22 -8.18 17.48 11.21
C ARG A 22 -9.09 18.71 11.15
N ASN A 23 -9.34 19.23 9.94
CA ASN A 23 -10.24 20.35 9.67
C ASN A 23 -11.62 19.87 9.20
N VAL A 24 -11.93 18.57 9.37
CA VAL A 24 -13.21 17.95 9.00
C VAL A 24 -13.47 17.96 7.48
N VAL A 25 -12.43 18.22 6.68
CA VAL A 25 -12.53 18.18 5.22
C VAL A 25 -12.53 16.72 4.77
N GLU A 26 -13.60 16.32 4.07
CA GLU A 26 -13.70 14.98 3.51
C GLU A 26 -12.75 14.80 2.33
N PHE A 27 -12.03 13.67 2.33
CA PHE A 27 -11.16 13.24 1.25
C PHE A 27 -11.34 11.75 0.97
N ILE A 28 -10.94 11.33 -0.22
CA ILE A 28 -11.02 9.93 -0.65
C ILE A 28 -9.89 9.14 0.01
N SER A 29 -10.23 8.10 0.78
CA SER A 29 -9.24 7.27 1.47
C SER A 29 -8.93 5.97 0.75
N THR A 30 -9.86 5.44 -0.06
CA THR A 30 -9.62 4.24 -0.88
C THR A 30 -10.42 4.27 -2.18
N MET A 31 -9.79 3.87 -3.28
CA MET A 31 -10.41 3.71 -4.60
C MET A 31 -9.97 2.40 -5.27
N GLU A 32 -10.83 1.89 -6.14
CA GLU A 32 -10.50 0.78 -7.03
C GLU A 32 -10.92 1.06 -8.47
N GLY A 33 -10.21 0.50 -9.44
CA GLY A 33 -10.58 0.58 -10.85
C GLY A 33 -11.89 -0.17 -11.10
N LYS A 34 -12.82 0.46 -11.84
CA LYS A 34 -14.13 -0.15 -12.17
C LYS A 34 -13.98 -1.37 -13.09
N ARG A 35 -12.98 -1.33 -13.97
CA ARG A 35 -12.73 -2.37 -14.99
C ARG A 35 -11.37 -3.04 -14.86
N TYR A 36 -10.36 -2.31 -14.41
CA TYR A 36 -8.98 -2.78 -14.33
C TYR A 36 -8.57 -2.99 -12.87
N PRO A 37 -7.71 -3.98 -12.56
CA PRO A 37 -7.29 -4.31 -11.20
C PRO A 37 -6.27 -3.29 -10.66
N VAL A 38 -6.69 -2.03 -10.52
CA VAL A 38 -5.90 -0.93 -9.98
C VAL A 38 -6.51 -0.51 -8.65
N TYR A 39 -5.71 -0.48 -7.59
CA TYR A 39 -6.15 -0.19 -6.22
C TYR A 39 -5.33 0.95 -5.65
N LEU A 40 -5.98 1.89 -4.97
CA LEU A 40 -5.34 3.07 -4.39
C LEU A 40 -5.76 3.25 -2.95
N PHE A 41 -4.77 3.44 -2.07
CA PHE A 41 -4.93 3.68 -0.65
C PHE A 41 -4.26 5.01 -0.31
N HIS A 42 -4.98 5.89 0.39
CA HIS A 42 -4.39 7.09 0.96
C HIS A 42 -3.68 6.82 2.30
N TRP A 43 -4.04 5.71 2.96
CA TRP A 43 -3.49 5.25 4.22
C TRP A 43 -2.47 4.12 3.99
N HIS A 44 -1.72 3.75 5.04
CA HIS A 44 -0.61 2.81 4.94
C HIS A 44 -0.92 1.45 5.60
N PRO A 45 -1.42 0.45 4.85
CA PRO A 45 -1.86 -0.83 5.43
C PRO A 45 -0.75 -1.66 6.08
N ALA A 46 0.51 -1.45 5.69
CA ALA A 46 1.64 -2.20 6.22
C ALA A 46 2.16 -1.67 7.56
N LYS A 47 1.89 -0.39 7.89
CA LYS A 47 2.55 0.28 9.03
C LYS A 47 2.14 -0.31 10.38
N SER A 48 0.88 -0.71 10.55
CA SER A 48 0.38 -1.32 11.79
C SER A 48 1.11 -2.62 12.18
N GLN A 49 1.69 -3.32 11.21
CA GLN A 49 2.39 -4.59 11.44
C GLN A 49 3.91 -4.43 11.58
N PHE A 50 4.50 -3.53 10.80
CA PHE A 50 5.97 -3.54 10.58
C PHE A 50 6.70 -2.30 11.11
N GLU A 51 6.00 -1.18 11.34
CA GLU A 51 6.66 0.07 11.74
C GLU A 51 6.42 0.39 13.21
N TRP A 52 7.49 0.52 13.99
CA TRP A 52 7.39 0.61 15.46
C TRP A 52 8.03 1.88 16.05
N ARG A 53 8.18 2.93 15.24
CA ARG A 53 8.65 4.24 15.72
C ARG A 53 7.65 4.82 16.70
N ARG A 54 8.07 5.05 17.95
CA ARG A 54 7.22 5.51 19.06
C ARG A 54 6.84 6.99 18.97
N ASP A 55 7.59 7.77 18.20
CA ASP A 55 7.35 9.19 18.00
C ASP A 55 6.34 9.48 16.87
N LEU A 56 5.87 8.42 16.19
CA LEU A 56 4.85 8.48 15.15
C LEU A 56 3.59 7.75 15.63
N ASP A 57 2.44 8.23 15.16
CA ASP A 57 1.14 7.67 15.52
C ASP A 57 0.79 6.50 14.59
N PHE A 58 1.19 5.29 15.00
CA PHE A 58 0.82 4.04 14.34
C PHE A 58 -0.14 3.26 15.23
N ASN A 59 -1.32 2.95 14.69
CA ASN A 59 -2.29 2.12 15.37
C ASN A 59 -1.91 0.64 15.22
N HIS A 60 -1.49 0.03 16.32
CA HIS A 60 -1.12 -1.39 16.41
C HIS A 60 -2.25 -2.28 16.93
N SER A 61 -3.51 -1.81 16.89
CA SER A 61 -4.64 -2.64 17.29
C SER A 61 -4.77 -3.89 16.41
N LEU A 62 -5.38 -4.93 16.97
CA LEU A 62 -5.66 -6.17 16.23
C LEU A 62 -6.47 -5.89 14.96
N ALA A 63 -7.42 -4.96 15.01
CA ALA A 63 -8.24 -4.59 13.86
C ALA A 63 -7.41 -4.01 12.71
N ASP A 64 -6.45 -3.13 13.01
CA ASP A 64 -5.58 -2.51 12.00
C ASP A 64 -4.57 -3.50 11.44
N VAL A 65 -4.06 -4.41 12.28
CA VAL A 65 -3.20 -5.51 11.85
C VAL A 65 -3.96 -6.44 10.90
N LEU A 66 -5.17 -6.89 11.26
CA LEU A 66 -5.99 -7.76 10.41
C LEU A 66 -6.41 -7.06 9.11
N SER A 67 -6.69 -5.76 9.15
CA SER A 67 -7.00 -4.97 7.95
C SER A 67 -5.81 -4.95 6.98
N GLY A 68 -4.61 -4.65 7.47
CA GLY A 68 -3.38 -4.70 6.67
C GLY A 68 -3.15 -6.07 6.04
N GLN A 69 -3.31 -7.14 6.83
CA GLN A 69 -3.13 -8.51 6.36
C GLN A 69 -4.14 -8.88 5.27
N TYR A 70 -5.40 -8.48 5.43
CA TYR A 70 -6.45 -8.72 4.45
C TYR A 70 -6.09 -8.11 3.08
N PHE A 71 -5.62 -6.85 3.06
CA PHE A 71 -5.23 -6.20 1.81
C PHE A 71 -3.99 -6.82 1.18
N ALA A 72 -3.01 -7.25 1.97
CA ALA A 72 -1.86 -8.01 1.45
C ALA A 72 -2.32 -9.32 0.79
N ASN A 73 -3.18 -10.09 1.47
CA ASN A 73 -3.74 -11.34 0.93
C ASN A 73 -4.56 -11.10 -0.34
N PHE A 74 -5.38 -10.05 -0.37
CA PHE A 74 -6.17 -9.64 -1.51
C PHE A 74 -5.28 -9.29 -2.71
N LEU A 75 -4.22 -8.49 -2.51
CA LEU A 75 -3.31 -8.10 -3.58
C LEU A 75 -2.61 -9.33 -4.20
N ILE A 76 -2.11 -10.24 -3.35
CA ILE A 76 -1.46 -11.46 -3.85
C ILE A 76 -2.47 -12.37 -4.58
N GLN A 77 -3.73 -12.45 -4.14
CA GLN A 77 -4.78 -13.14 -4.89
C GLN A 77 -4.99 -12.51 -6.27
N LYS A 78 -4.97 -11.18 -6.39
CA LYS A 78 -5.06 -10.49 -7.70
C LYS A 78 -3.83 -10.74 -8.59
N ALA A 79 -2.63 -10.76 -8.00
CA ALA A 79 -1.40 -11.04 -8.74
C ALA A 79 -1.40 -12.44 -9.38
N ARG A 80 -2.00 -13.44 -8.72
CA ARG A 80 -2.10 -14.83 -9.22
C ARG A 80 -2.92 -15.01 -10.50
N PHE A 81 -3.71 -14.02 -10.91
CA PHE A 81 -4.39 -14.05 -12.21
C PHE A 81 -3.44 -13.80 -13.38
N SER A 82 -2.23 -13.31 -13.12
CA SER A 82 -1.18 -13.16 -14.13
C SER A 82 -0.40 -14.45 -14.30
N THR A 83 -0.07 -14.78 -15.55
CA THR A 83 0.83 -15.90 -15.91
C THR A 83 2.28 -15.47 -16.07
N HIS A 84 2.60 -14.20 -15.75
CA HIS A 84 3.96 -13.67 -15.85
C HIS A 84 4.93 -14.46 -14.98
N ARG A 85 6.13 -14.67 -15.53
CA ARG A 85 7.24 -15.36 -14.89
C ARG A 85 8.55 -14.91 -15.53
N PHE A 86 9.65 -15.02 -14.80
CA PHE A 86 10.98 -14.82 -15.36
C PHE A 86 11.27 -15.88 -16.43
N SER A 87 12.14 -15.51 -17.38
CA SER A 87 12.51 -16.40 -18.47
C SER A 87 13.42 -17.54 -17.99
N ARG A 88 14.23 -17.28 -16.95
CA ARG A 88 15.21 -18.19 -16.36
C ARG A 88 15.24 -18.07 -14.84
N ALA A 89 15.50 -19.18 -14.15
CA ALA A 89 15.58 -19.24 -12.70
C ALA A 89 16.74 -18.39 -12.13
N GLU A 90 17.84 -18.27 -12.87
CA GLU A 90 18.98 -17.43 -12.48
C GLU A 90 18.63 -15.95 -12.49
N GLU A 91 17.85 -15.51 -13.49
CA GLU A 91 17.39 -14.12 -13.62
C GLU A 91 16.42 -13.76 -12.50
N GLU A 92 15.49 -14.68 -12.18
CA GLU A 92 14.61 -14.53 -11.03
C GLU A 92 15.43 -14.40 -9.74
N ARG A 93 16.31 -15.38 -9.47
CA ARG A 93 17.12 -15.40 -8.25
C ARG A 93 17.94 -14.13 -8.07
N ALA A 94 18.50 -13.57 -9.14
CA ALA A 94 19.27 -12.32 -9.10
C ALA A 94 18.40 -11.07 -8.87
N SER A 95 17.11 -11.13 -9.21
CA SER A 95 16.17 -9.99 -9.15
C SER A 95 15.40 -9.90 -7.83
N LEU A 96 15.41 -10.95 -7.00
CA LEU A 96 14.67 -10.98 -5.74
C LEU A 96 15.26 -10.03 -4.69
N ILE A 97 14.39 -9.51 -3.81
CA ILE A 97 14.78 -8.63 -2.70
C ILE A 97 15.79 -9.27 -1.73
N TYR A 98 15.88 -10.60 -1.71
CA TYR A 98 16.81 -11.36 -0.86
C TYR A 98 18.30 -11.09 -1.16
N ASN A 99 18.62 -10.51 -2.31
CA ASN A 99 20.00 -10.13 -2.66
C ASN A 99 20.43 -8.79 -2.03
N TYR A 100 19.51 -8.08 -1.39
CA TYR A 100 19.76 -6.75 -0.84
C TYR A 100 19.70 -6.80 0.69
N LYS A 101 20.43 -5.89 1.33
CA LYS A 101 20.42 -5.75 2.78
C LYS A 101 19.77 -4.42 3.16
N PRO A 102 18.77 -4.42 4.05
CA PRO A 102 18.19 -3.17 4.52
C PRO A 102 19.15 -2.47 5.50
N THR A 103 19.05 -1.15 5.54
CA THR A 103 19.72 -0.27 6.52
C THR A 103 18.72 0.14 7.59
N ALA A 104 19.15 0.17 8.86
CA ALA A 104 18.35 0.77 9.93
C ALA A 104 18.33 2.30 9.75
N VAL A 105 17.13 2.89 9.66
CA VAL A 105 16.95 4.31 9.32
C VAL A 105 16.03 5.06 10.28
N GLN A 106 15.63 4.41 11.37
CA GLN A 106 14.65 4.94 12.31
C GLN A 106 15.05 6.29 12.93
N ASP A 107 16.34 6.61 12.99
CA ASP A 107 16.82 7.85 13.60
C ASP A 107 16.55 9.09 12.73
N TYR A 108 16.28 8.92 11.44
CA TYR A 108 16.11 10.04 10.49
C TYR A 108 15.04 9.83 9.41
N LEU A 109 14.43 8.65 9.29
CA LEU A 109 13.32 8.36 8.36
C LEU A 109 12.12 7.71 9.08
N PRO A 110 10.88 7.88 8.58
CA PRO A 110 9.66 7.36 9.21
C PRO A 110 9.46 5.84 9.02
N PHE A 111 10.56 5.08 8.98
CA PHE A 111 10.63 3.64 8.79
C PHE A 111 11.68 3.04 9.74
N ILE A 112 11.50 1.80 10.17
CA ILE A 112 12.52 1.06 10.94
C ILE A 112 13.71 0.72 10.04
N GLN A 113 13.43 0.25 8.82
CA GLN A 113 14.41 -0.19 7.84
C GLN A 113 14.07 0.30 6.44
N ALA A 114 15.10 0.54 5.62
CA ALA A 114 14.95 0.88 4.21
C ALA A 114 16.02 0.19 3.34
N TYR A 115 15.66 -0.14 2.10
CA TYR A 115 16.60 -0.61 1.08
C TYR A 115 17.07 0.57 0.22
N PHE A 116 18.36 0.64 -0.06
CA PHE A 116 18.97 1.60 -0.98
C PHE A 116 19.54 0.84 -2.18
N PHE A 117 19.29 1.33 -3.39
CA PHE A 117 19.62 0.69 -4.66
C PHE A 117 20.44 1.63 -5.55
#